data_AF-A0A2V9IBT4-F1
#
_entry.id   AF-A0A2V9IBT4-F1
#
_cell.length_a   1.000
_cell.length_b   1.000
_cell.length_c   1.000
_cell.angle_alpha   90.00
_cell.angle_beta   90.00
_cell.angle_gamma   90.00
#
_symmetry.space_group_name_H-M   'P 1'
#
loop_
_entity.id
_entity.type
_entity.pdbx_description
1 polymer ?
#
loop_
_entity_poly.entity_id
_entity_poly.type
_entity_poly.pdbx_seq_one_letter_code
_entity_poly.pdbx_strand_id
1 'polypeptide(L)'
;MSHKRRPTLMGGLLWTGLGVVFLLNSFRIGPGVRTMVGRYWPILLILLGLGKVIDYLRQKEGVSLRVGEVFGIFFLLLIGSVLTLISRSHFPIWLRNFPIDIGERQVPIGDFLGNSYTFSQEAAYRLTSPVPLRIDNAYGNVAVTQGGDREIKVRLAKKVYQNEESQARKIADEIRLEGGTDAGIFVVKTNREVLASKDYRFRTDMEVSIPRKSLIQVRTSYGDIRITNVTGKFDLSTIHRQLDIRDCNGDVEASNRYGDSRIINLTGNLNIEARGPVYLETIKGDVAVRNEYSPVEIKSVEGKVSVSNTENKIDLEEISKPVVIDARGGQIVVRNLKESLKITARHSRRLQVSDVASSVVLNSSYSSPSLKNIKGNVEIDSKSDELALEGLQGFLKIRGEGSSVRVNTVAGPIDIVTTGKDVVVNDFGGSCKVTNEDGDVKLSTRNRLKGDVSVKNRRGAIDLFLPDDASFLVDAAARNGGGAESDFEGIVPVEAAGDIGMLKGKVNAGGPRIVLETEYNKIRLRKQGSEASKNSGN
;
A
#
# COMPACT_ATOMS: atom_id res chain seq x y z
N MET A 1 -24.29 41.00 -49.01
CA MET A 1 -25.13 40.25 -49.97
C MET A 1 -25.10 38.77 -49.61
N SER A 2 -26.24 38.23 -49.16
CA SER A 2 -26.38 36.81 -48.82
C SER A 2 -26.42 35.97 -50.09
N HIS A 3 -25.36 35.21 -50.40
CA HIS A 3 -25.44 34.14 -51.40
C HIS A 3 -26.37 33.05 -50.88
N LYS A 4 -27.65 33.07 -51.31
CA LYS A 4 -28.57 31.94 -51.16
C LYS A 4 -27.97 30.74 -51.90
N ARG A 5 -27.25 29.88 -51.18
CA ARG A 5 -26.77 28.59 -51.67
C ARG A 5 -27.98 27.68 -51.86
N ARG A 6 -28.30 27.32 -53.11
CA ARG A 6 -29.41 26.40 -53.41
C ARG A 6 -29.02 24.97 -52.98
N PRO A 7 -29.94 24.22 -52.35
CA PRO A 7 -29.68 22.85 -51.93
C PRO A 7 -29.46 21.92 -53.13
N THR A 8 -28.50 21.01 -53.03
CA THR A 8 -28.18 20.01 -54.05
C THR A 8 -29.27 18.94 -54.10
N LEU A 9 -29.66 18.50 -55.29
CA LEU A 9 -30.71 17.48 -55.46
C LEU A 9 -30.30 16.10 -54.93
N MET A 10 -29.01 15.92 -54.66
CA MET A 10 -28.37 14.70 -54.20
C MET A 10 -28.96 14.17 -52.88
N GLY A 11 -29.23 15.05 -51.92
CA GLY A 11 -29.87 14.64 -50.65
C GLY A 11 -31.30 14.18 -50.86
N GLY A 12 -32.07 14.88 -51.70
CA GLY A 12 -33.45 14.54 -52.00
C GLY A 12 -33.60 13.19 -52.69
N LEU A 13 -32.74 12.90 -53.68
CA LEU A 13 -32.73 11.62 -54.41
C LEU A 13 -32.35 10.43 -53.52
N LEU A 14 -31.44 10.63 -52.57
CA LEU A 14 -31.01 9.58 -51.65
C LEU A 14 -32.13 9.23 -50.66
N TRP A 15 -32.82 10.25 -50.12
CA TRP A 15 -33.95 10.06 -49.21
C TRP A 15 -35.19 9.48 -49.90
N THR A 16 -35.48 9.87 -51.15
CA THR A 16 -36.58 9.26 -51.91
C THR A 16 -36.26 7.81 -52.27
N GLY A 17 -35.03 7.50 -52.69
CA GLY A 17 -34.60 6.12 -52.93
C GLY A 17 -34.70 5.24 -51.68
N LEU A 18 -34.25 5.74 -50.53
CA LEU A 18 -34.36 5.04 -49.24
C LEU A 18 -35.84 4.86 -48.83
N GLY A 19 -36.67 5.89 -49.04
CA GLY A 19 -38.10 5.87 -48.77
C GLY A 19 -38.85 4.83 -49.59
N VAL A 20 -38.55 4.70 -50.89
CA VAL A 20 -39.16 3.69 -51.77
C VAL A 20 -38.81 2.27 -51.32
N VAL A 21 -37.57 2.01 -50.90
CA VAL A 21 -37.14 0.69 -50.41
C VAL A 21 -37.86 0.31 -49.10
N PHE A 22 -38.00 1.26 -48.17
CA PHE A 22 -38.74 1.04 -46.93
C PHE A 22 -40.25 0.89 -47.16
N LEU A 23 -40.80 1.61 -48.13
CA LEU A 23 -42.21 1.50 -48.50
C LEU A 23 -42.53 0.14 -49.13
N LEU A 24 -41.70 -0.33 -50.07
CA LEU A 24 -41.84 -1.67 -50.67
C LEU A 24 -41.74 -2.79 -49.62
N ASN A 25 -40.87 -2.63 -48.62
CA ASN A 25 -40.79 -3.54 -47.49
C ASN A 25 -42.07 -3.56 -46.64
N SER A 26 -42.64 -2.38 -46.40
CA SER A 26 -43.85 -2.25 -45.59
C SER A 26 -45.07 -2.91 -46.25
N PHE A 27 -45.11 -2.95 -47.59
CA PHE A 27 -46.15 -3.67 -48.34
C PHE A 27 -45.86 -5.16 -48.54
N ARG A 28 -44.71 -5.69 -48.08
CA ARG A 28 -44.24 -7.07 -48.31
C ARG A 28 -44.21 -7.48 -49.80
N ILE A 29 -44.04 -6.53 -50.71
CA ILE A 29 -43.96 -6.80 -52.15
C ILE A 29 -42.47 -6.95 -52.52
N GLY A 30 -42.03 -8.19 -52.78
CA GLY A 30 -40.67 -8.54 -53.25
C GLY A 30 -39.76 -9.20 -52.19
N PRO A 31 -38.56 -9.67 -52.59
CA PRO A 31 -37.61 -10.33 -51.68
C PRO A 31 -37.20 -9.45 -50.49
N GLY A 32 -37.03 -10.05 -49.31
CA GLY A 32 -36.84 -9.33 -48.04
C GLY A 32 -35.69 -8.31 -48.06
N VAL A 33 -35.88 -7.17 -47.40
CA VAL A 33 -35.00 -5.98 -47.47
C VAL A 33 -33.52 -6.27 -47.29
N ARG A 34 -33.14 -7.18 -46.40
CA ARG A 34 -31.72 -7.53 -46.20
C ARG A 34 -31.06 -8.05 -47.48
N THR A 35 -31.78 -8.85 -48.27
CA THR A 35 -31.27 -9.40 -49.54
C THR A 35 -31.29 -8.37 -50.66
N MET A 36 -32.32 -7.50 -50.71
CA MET A 36 -32.38 -6.41 -51.69
C MET A 36 -31.27 -5.38 -51.46
N VAL A 37 -31.07 -4.94 -50.22
CA VAL A 37 -30.03 -3.96 -49.88
C VAL A 37 -28.64 -4.54 -50.10
N GLY A 38 -28.39 -5.80 -49.73
CA GLY A 38 -27.10 -6.44 -49.97
C GLY A 38 -26.74 -6.61 -51.46
N ARG A 39 -27.72 -6.80 -52.35
CA ARG A 39 -27.50 -7.06 -53.78
C ARG A 39 -27.59 -5.81 -54.67
N TYR A 40 -28.48 -4.88 -54.34
CA TYR A 40 -28.84 -3.75 -55.21
C TYR A 40 -28.44 -2.38 -54.65
N TRP A 41 -27.70 -2.30 -53.54
CA TRP A 41 -27.13 -1.03 -53.06
C TRP A 41 -26.30 -0.27 -54.11
N PRO A 42 -25.63 -0.88 -55.13
CA PRO A 42 -24.93 -0.11 -56.15
C PRO A 42 -25.83 0.80 -56.98
N ILE A 43 -27.15 0.54 -57.03
CA ILE A 43 -28.13 1.42 -57.68
C ILE A 43 -28.15 2.81 -57.03
N LEU A 44 -27.88 2.90 -55.72
CA LEU A 44 -27.78 4.18 -55.02
C LEU A 44 -26.61 5.02 -55.53
N LEU A 45 -25.50 4.41 -55.94
CA LEU A 45 -24.37 5.12 -56.56
C LEU A 45 -24.73 5.63 -57.97
N ILE A 46 -25.51 4.86 -58.73
CA ILE A 46 -26.00 5.27 -60.05
C ILE A 46 -26.96 6.46 -59.94
N LEU A 47 -27.90 6.41 -58.98
CA LEU A 47 -28.82 7.53 -58.70
C LEU A 47 -28.08 8.78 -58.23
N LEU A 48 -27.02 8.62 -57.43
CA LEU A 48 -26.15 9.71 -57.00
C LEU A 48 -25.38 10.33 -58.18
N GLY A 49 -24.87 9.52 -59.10
CA GLY A 49 -24.21 9.99 -60.33
C GLY A 49 -25.17 10.75 -61.25
N LEU A 50 -26.38 10.22 -61.45
CA LEU A 50 -27.44 10.87 -62.23
C LEU A 50 -27.84 12.23 -61.64
N GLY A 51 -27.98 12.33 -60.31
CA GLY A 51 -28.26 13.60 -59.63
C GLY A 51 -27.21 14.67 -59.91
N LYS A 52 -25.93 14.30 -59.97
CA LYS A 52 -24.82 15.21 -60.31
C LYS A 52 -24.82 15.63 -61.78
N VAL A 53 -25.18 14.73 -62.70
CA VAL A 53 -25.33 15.07 -64.13
C VAL A 53 -26.46 16.08 -64.33
N ILE A 54 -27.58 15.92 -63.61
CA ILE A 54 -28.70 16.87 -63.66
C ILE A 54 -28.31 18.22 -63.05
N ASP A 55 -27.58 18.23 -61.94
CA ASP A 55 -27.07 19.46 -61.32
C ASP A 55 -26.06 20.17 -62.24
N TYR A 56 -25.20 19.43 -62.95
CA TYR A 56 -24.29 19.96 -63.98
C TYR A 56 -25.04 20.58 -65.17
N LEU A 57 -26.11 19.94 -65.64
CA LEU A 57 -26.93 20.47 -66.74
C LEU A 57 -27.74 21.72 -66.34
N ARG A 58 -28.10 21.85 -65.05
CA ARG A 58 -28.83 23.02 -64.51
C ARG A 58 -27.94 24.20 -64.15
N GLN A 59 -26.67 23.99 -63.84
CA GLN A 59 -25.73 25.05 -63.46
C GLN A 59 -24.55 25.06 -64.43
N LYS A 60 -24.56 25.99 -65.40
CA LYS A 60 -23.48 26.21 -66.38
C LYS A 60 -22.18 26.81 -65.79
N GLU A 61 -21.98 26.71 -64.48
CA GLU A 61 -20.73 27.06 -63.81
C GLU A 61 -20.23 25.84 -63.02
N GLY A 62 -18.95 25.52 -63.19
CA GLY A 62 -18.37 24.19 -62.94
C GLY A 62 -18.75 23.50 -61.63
N VAL A 63 -18.97 22.19 -61.72
CA VAL A 63 -19.28 21.32 -60.58
C VAL A 63 -18.02 21.11 -59.75
N SER A 64 -18.01 21.66 -58.53
CA SER A 64 -16.99 21.33 -57.52
C SER A 64 -17.43 20.11 -56.71
N LEU A 65 -16.56 19.11 -56.62
CA LEU A 65 -16.74 17.95 -55.72
C LEU A 65 -16.39 18.39 -54.30
N ARG A 66 -17.35 18.36 -53.39
CA ARG A 66 -17.08 18.69 -51.98
C ARG A 66 -16.36 17.51 -51.33
N VAL A 67 -15.35 17.79 -50.51
CA VAL A 67 -14.58 16.77 -49.77
C VAL A 67 -15.51 15.81 -49.00
N GLY A 68 -16.57 16.34 -48.36
CA GLY A 68 -17.57 15.52 -47.66
C GLY A 68 -18.40 14.59 -48.56
N GLU A 69 -18.55 14.88 -49.86
CA GLU A 69 -19.25 14.01 -50.80
C GLU A 69 -18.37 12.82 -51.22
N VAL A 70 -17.06 13.03 -51.37
CA VAL A 70 -16.09 11.96 -51.63
C VAL A 70 -16.02 11.01 -50.44
N PHE A 71 -15.96 11.56 -49.22
CA PHE A 71 -16.04 10.75 -47.99
C PHE A 71 -17.37 10.02 -47.88
N GLY A 72 -18.49 10.65 -48.25
CA GLY A 72 -19.80 10.01 -48.26
C GLY A 72 -19.87 8.83 -49.22
N ILE A 73 -19.36 8.97 -50.45
CA ILE A 73 -19.30 7.88 -51.44
C ILE A 73 -18.38 6.75 -50.96
N PHE A 74 -17.21 7.09 -50.41
CA PHE A 74 -16.28 6.11 -49.86
C PHE A 74 -16.89 5.34 -48.69
N PHE A 75 -17.60 6.03 -47.79
CA PHE A 75 -18.30 5.42 -46.67
C PHE A 75 -19.46 4.51 -47.13
N LEU A 76 -20.19 4.93 -48.16
CA LEU A 76 -21.26 4.13 -48.77
C LEU A 76 -20.71 2.89 -49.48
N LEU A 77 -19.57 3.02 -50.17
CA LEU A 77 -18.82 1.91 -50.75
C LEU A 77 -18.34 0.94 -49.67
N LEU A 78 -17.82 1.45 -48.55
CA LEU A 78 -17.31 0.64 -47.44
C LEU A 78 -18.44 -0.12 -46.73
N ILE A 79 -19.55 0.56 -46.41
CA ILE A 79 -20.74 -0.07 -45.81
C ILE A 79 -21.37 -1.06 -46.77
N GLY A 80 -21.55 -0.69 -48.04
CA GLY A 80 -22.10 -1.56 -49.07
C GLY A 80 -21.26 -2.82 -49.26
N SER A 81 -19.95 -2.68 -49.29
CA SER A 81 -19.01 -3.81 -49.38
C SER A 81 -19.08 -4.69 -48.13
N VAL A 82 -19.09 -4.11 -46.93
CA VAL A 82 -19.24 -4.85 -45.66
C VAL A 82 -20.57 -5.60 -45.59
N LEU A 83 -21.68 -4.98 -46.00
CA LEU A 83 -22.99 -5.64 -46.05
C LEU A 83 -23.04 -6.77 -47.09
N THR A 84 -22.39 -6.58 -48.23
CA THR A 84 -22.27 -7.62 -49.27
C THR A 84 -21.41 -8.79 -48.79
N LEU A 85 -20.33 -8.51 -48.05
CA LEU A 85 -19.44 -9.49 -47.41
C LEU A 85 -20.13 -10.27 -46.28
N ILE A 86 -20.92 -9.59 -45.44
CA ILE A 86 -21.75 -10.24 -44.40
C ILE A 86 -22.79 -11.17 -45.02
N SER A 87 -23.36 -10.79 -46.17
CA SER A 87 -24.35 -11.62 -46.89
C SER A 87 -23.74 -12.81 -47.63
N ARG A 88 -22.43 -12.85 -47.90
CA ARG A 88 -21.75 -13.89 -48.71
C ARG A 88 -20.88 -14.88 -47.92
N SER A 89 -20.90 -14.83 -46.58
CA SER A 89 -20.25 -15.78 -45.65
C SER A 89 -18.70 -15.76 -45.61
N HIS A 90 -18.14 -16.00 -44.40
CA HIS A 90 -16.72 -16.12 -43.96
C HIS A 90 -16.04 -14.94 -43.22
N PHE A 91 -16.60 -13.73 -43.18
CA PHE A 91 -15.98 -12.62 -42.42
C PHE A 91 -15.85 -12.85 -40.89
N PRO A 92 -16.80 -13.50 -40.19
CA PRO A 92 -16.64 -13.83 -38.76
C PRO A 92 -15.47 -14.79 -38.49
N ILE A 93 -15.13 -15.64 -39.46
CA ILE A 93 -14.02 -16.60 -39.37
C ILE A 93 -12.68 -15.90 -39.60
N TRP A 94 -12.64 -14.95 -40.54
CA TRP A 94 -11.45 -14.13 -40.81
C TRP A 94 -11.09 -13.23 -39.62
N LEU A 95 -12.07 -12.56 -39.01
CA LEU A 95 -11.84 -11.71 -37.83
C LEU A 95 -11.39 -12.52 -36.61
N ARG A 96 -11.90 -13.75 -36.43
CA ARG A 96 -11.51 -14.66 -35.35
C ARG A 96 -10.06 -15.13 -35.47
N ASN A 97 -9.56 -15.28 -36.70
CA ASN A 97 -8.23 -15.76 -37.02
C ASN A 97 -7.20 -14.62 -37.21
N PHE A 98 -7.57 -13.36 -36.94
CA PHE A 98 -6.61 -12.26 -36.96
C PHE A 98 -5.55 -12.48 -35.87
N PRO A 99 -4.26 -12.51 -36.23
CA PRO A 99 -3.20 -12.59 -35.25
C PRO A 99 -3.06 -11.23 -34.55
N ILE A 100 -3.00 -11.25 -33.22
CA ILE A 100 -2.55 -10.13 -32.40
C ILE A 100 -1.26 -10.54 -31.69
N ASP A 101 -0.26 -9.65 -31.71
CA ASP A 101 1.01 -9.88 -31.04
C ASP A 101 0.91 -9.46 -29.56
N ILE A 102 1.12 -10.40 -28.65
CA ILE A 102 1.24 -10.15 -27.21
C ILE A 102 2.55 -10.79 -26.72
N GLY A 103 3.58 -9.97 -26.53
CA GLY A 103 4.93 -10.46 -26.24
C GLY A 103 5.55 -11.18 -27.44
N GLU A 104 6.18 -12.34 -27.23
CA GLU A 104 6.84 -13.14 -28.29
C GLU A 104 5.91 -14.16 -29.00
N ARG A 105 4.59 -14.10 -28.78
CA ARG A 105 3.63 -15.03 -29.39
C ARG A 105 2.50 -14.33 -30.13
N GLN A 106 2.17 -14.88 -31.30
CA GLN A 106 0.97 -14.52 -32.07
C GLN A 106 -0.21 -15.33 -31.55
N VAL A 107 -1.26 -14.66 -31.07
CA VAL A 107 -2.49 -15.33 -30.60
C VAL A 107 -3.67 -14.88 -31.47
N PRO A 108 -4.49 -15.80 -32.00
CA PRO A 108 -5.72 -15.42 -32.71
C PRO A 108 -6.71 -14.72 -31.77
N ILE A 109 -7.38 -13.66 -32.24
CA ILE A 109 -8.41 -12.93 -31.45
C ILE A 109 -9.48 -13.86 -30.86
N GLY A 110 -9.81 -14.97 -31.54
CA GLY A 110 -10.79 -15.96 -31.09
C GLY A 110 -10.41 -16.73 -29.82
N ASP A 111 -9.12 -16.94 -29.56
CA ASP A 111 -8.64 -17.65 -28.37
C ASP A 111 -8.86 -16.85 -27.08
N PHE A 112 -9.00 -15.53 -27.20
CA PHE A 112 -9.33 -14.62 -26.11
C PHE A 112 -10.83 -14.63 -25.76
N LEU A 113 -11.68 -15.06 -26.70
CA LEU A 113 -13.15 -15.13 -26.59
C LEU A 113 -13.66 -16.58 -26.50
N GLY A 114 -12.77 -17.57 -26.33
CA GLY A 114 -13.09 -18.98 -26.40
C GLY A 114 -14.06 -19.46 -25.31
N ASN A 115 -14.92 -20.43 -25.67
CA ASN A 115 -15.79 -21.10 -24.71
C ASN A 115 -14.97 -21.88 -23.67
N SER A 116 -15.54 -22.05 -22.47
CA SER A 116 -14.94 -22.90 -21.43
C SER A 116 -15.99 -23.84 -20.85
N TYR A 117 -15.62 -25.09 -20.66
CA TYR A 117 -16.48 -26.11 -20.08
C TYR A 117 -15.88 -26.60 -18.76
N THR A 118 -16.73 -26.83 -17.77
CA THR A 118 -16.30 -27.25 -16.42
C THR A 118 -16.81 -28.66 -16.14
N PHE A 119 -15.91 -29.53 -15.69
CA PHE A 119 -16.21 -30.91 -15.33
C PHE A 119 -15.76 -31.17 -13.89
N SER A 120 -16.54 -31.89 -13.10
CA SER A 120 -16.21 -32.21 -11.70
C SER A 120 -15.84 -33.67 -11.53
N GLN A 121 -14.84 -33.92 -10.70
CA GLN A 121 -14.45 -35.25 -10.23
C GLN A 121 -14.31 -35.21 -8.71
N GLU A 122 -14.78 -36.25 -8.04
CA GLU A 122 -14.64 -36.40 -6.59
C GLU A 122 -13.83 -37.66 -6.27
N ALA A 123 -12.98 -37.58 -5.25
CA ALA A 123 -12.25 -38.71 -4.71
C ALA A 123 -12.20 -38.63 -3.19
N ALA A 124 -12.25 -39.78 -2.53
CA ALA A 124 -12.12 -39.90 -1.09
C ALA A 124 -11.00 -40.91 -0.77
N TYR A 125 -10.08 -40.51 0.10
CA TYR A 125 -8.95 -41.30 0.51
C TYR A 125 -9.01 -41.52 2.02
N ARG A 126 -9.13 -42.77 2.44
CA ARG A 126 -9.09 -43.13 3.86
C ARG A 126 -7.65 -43.25 4.32
N LEU A 127 -7.33 -42.58 5.42
CA LEU A 127 -6.03 -42.64 6.05
C LEU A 127 -5.97 -43.77 7.07
N THR A 128 -4.97 -44.63 6.95
CA THR A 128 -4.65 -45.68 7.94
C THR A 128 -3.91 -45.12 9.16
N SER A 129 -3.17 -44.01 9.01
CA SER A 129 -2.47 -43.31 10.09
C SER A 129 -2.44 -41.79 9.84
N PRO A 130 -2.17 -40.95 10.87
CA PRO A 130 -1.96 -39.52 10.68
C PRO A 130 -0.68 -39.30 9.88
N VAL A 131 -0.80 -38.84 8.65
CA VAL A 131 0.32 -38.54 7.76
C VAL A 131 0.27 -37.06 7.34
N PRO A 132 1.41 -36.40 7.13
CA PRO A 132 1.44 -35.07 6.52
C PRO A 132 0.76 -35.11 5.14
N LEU A 133 0.00 -34.07 4.81
CA LEU A 133 -0.67 -33.90 3.53
C LEU A 133 0.04 -32.83 2.71
N ARG A 134 0.40 -33.14 1.47
CA ARG A 134 0.86 -32.16 0.49
C ARG A 134 -0.14 -32.03 -0.65
N ILE A 135 -0.55 -30.81 -0.98
CA ILE A 135 -1.41 -30.49 -2.10
C ILE A 135 -0.59 -29.70 -3.11
N ASP A 136 -0.35 -30.29 -4.29
CA ASP A 136 0.41 -29.66 -5.38
C ASP A 136 -0.55 -29.31 -6.53
N ASN A 137 -0.76 -28.00 -6.77
CA ASN A 137 -1.62 -27.52 -7.84
C ASN A 137 -1.03 -26.31 -8.57
N ALA A 138 -0.50 -26.52 -9.78
CA ALA A 138 0.19 -25.48 -10.53
C ALA A 138 -0.71 -24.30 -10.96
N TYR A 139 -1.94 -24.58 -11.43
CA TYR A 139 -2.89 -23.56 -11.91
C TYR A 139 -4.31 -23.88 -11.46
N GLY A 140 -4.92 -22.91 -10.76
CA GLY A 140 -6.26 -23.01 -10.18
C GLY A 140 -6.21 -22.96 -8.66
N ASN A 141 -7.36 -22.66 -8.07
CA ASN A 141 -7.48 -22.34 -6.66
C ASN A 141 -7.45 -23.61 -5.81
N VAL A 142 -6.92 -23.50 -4.60
CA VAL A 142 -6.93 -24.57 -3.60
C VAL A 142 -7.69 -24.05 -2.38
N ALA A 143 -8.82 -24.67 -2.09
CA ALA A 143 -9.59 -24.42 -0.88
C ALA A 143 -9.43 -25.60 0.07
N VAL A 144 -8.98 -25.34 1.30
CA VAL A 144 -8.81 -26.35 2.34
C VAL A 144 -9.80 -26.09 3.47
N THR A 145 -10.57 -27.11 3.83
CA THR A 145 -11.54 -27.06 4.93
C THR A 145 -11.36 -28.26 5.85
N GLN A 146 -11.79 -28.15 7.10
CA GLN A 146 -11.81 -29.29 8.00
C GLN A 146 -12.99 -30.21 7.71
N GLY A 147 -12.72 -31.50 7.66
CA GLY A 147 -13.65 -32.58 7.35
C GLY A 147 -13.81 -33.60 8.48
N GLY A 148 -14.23 -34.80 8.10
CA GLY A 148 -14.40 -35.94 9.01
C GLY A 148 -13.08 -36.57 9.44
N ASP A 149 -13.15 -37.41 10.47
CA ASP A 149 -11.97 -38.08 11.01
C ASP A 149 -11.42 -39.14 10.03
N ARG A 150 -10.10 -39.10 9.79
CA ARG A 150 -9.32 -40.06 8.99
C ARG A 150 -9.69 -40.18 7.51
N GLU A 151 -10.36 -39.20 6.93
CA GLU A 151 -10.65 -39.17 5.50
C GLU A 151 -10.22 -37.84 4.87
N ILE A 152 -9.59 -37.93 3.70
CA ILE A 152 -9.33 -36.78 2.84
C ILE A 152 -10.31 -36.84 1.67
N LYS A 153 -11.18 -35.85 1.55
CA LYS A 153 -12.08 -35.71 0.40
C LYS A 153 -11.55 -34.63 -0.51
N VAL A 154 -11.45 -34.92 -1.80
CA VAL A 154 -10.97 -33.99 -2.81
C VAL A 154 -12.04 -33.85 -3.89
N ARG A 155 -12.50 -32.62 -4.10
CA ARG A 155 -13.33 -32.25 -5.24
C ARG A 155 -12.49 -31.45 -6.22
N LEU A 156 -12.31 -31.99 -7.42
CA LEU A 156 -11.55 -31.39 -8.51
C LEU A 156 -12.52 -30.84 -9.55
N ALA A 157 -12.50 -29.52 -9.77
CA ALA A 157 -13.18 -28.87 -10.88
C ALA A 157 -12.18 -28.58 -12.00
N LYS A 158 -12.42 -29.17 -13.17
CA LYS A 158 -11.59 -29.09 -14.37
C LYS A 158 -12.24 -28.10 -15.34
N LYS A 159 -11.67 -26.90 -15.47
CA LYS A 159 -12.12 -25.91 -16.44
C LYS A 159 -11.24 -25.99 -17.68
N VAL A 160 -11.79 -26.47 -18.79
CA VAL A 160 -11.08 -26.68 -20.06
C VAL A 160 -11.54 -25.63 -21.07
N TYR A 161 -10.58 -24.94 -21.70
CA TYR A 161 -10.85 -23.90 -22.69
C TYR A 161 -10.83 -24.51 -24.09
N GLN A 162 -12.02 -24.69 -24.67
CA GLN A 162 -12.20 -25.21 -26.02
C GLN A 162 -13.51 -24.72 -26.62
N ASN A 163 -13.59 -24.69 -27.95
CA ASN A 163 -14.79 -24.22 -28.64
C ASN A 163 -15.97 -25.19 -28.52
N GLU A 164 -15.68 -26.50 -28.57
CA GLU A 164 -16.67 -27.58 -28.60
C GLU A 164 -16.62 -28.42 -27.31
N GLU A 165 -17.78 -28.70 -26.71
CA GLU A 165 -17.86 -29.47 -25.45
C GLU A 165 -17.29 -30.88 -25.59
N SER A 166 -17.53 -31.55 -26.74
CA SER A 166 -17.07 -32.92 -26.98
C SER A 166 -15.54 -33.04 -26.89
N GLN A 167 -14.81 -32.04 -27.42
CA GLN A 167 -13.36 -31.94 -27.35
C GLN A 167 -12.89 -31.59 -25.94
N ALA A 168 -13.58 -30.65 -25.28
CA ALA A 168 -13.32 -30.30 -23.89
C ALA A 168 -13.46 -31.50 -22.95
N ARG A 169 -14.46 -32.36 -23.19
CA ARG A 169 -14.71 -33.59 -22.42
C ARG A 169 -13.58 -34.60 -22.59
N LYS A 170 -13.12 -34.84 -23.82
CA LYS A 170 -11.95 -35.72 -24.07
C LYS A 170 -10.71 -35.25 -23.29
N ILE A 171 -10.43 -33.95 -23.30
CA ILE A 171 -9.32 -33.38 -22.52
C ILE A 171 -9.57 -33.54 -21.01
N ALA A 172 -10.80 -33.30 -20.54
CA ALA A 172 -11.16 -33.44 -19.13
C ALA A 172 -11.05 -34.89 -18.61
N ASP A 173 -11.32 -35.88 -19.45
CA ASP A 173 -11.19 -37.31 -19.15
C ASP A 173 -9.70 -37.74 -19.06
N GLU A 174 -8.81 -37.05 -19.80
CA GLU A 174 -7.37 -37.25 -19.69
C GLU A 174 -6.77 -36.62 -18.41
N ILE A 175 -7.37 -35.56 -17.87
CA ILE A 175 -6.95 -34.95 -16.61
C ILE A 175 -7.36 -35.88 -15.46
N ARG A 176 -6.40 -36.36 -14.68
CA ARG A 176 -6.63 -37.29 -13.57
C ARG A 176 -6.14 -36.68 -12.27
N LEU A 177 -6.97 -36.85 -11.23
CA LEU A 177 -6.57 -36.62 -9.85
C LEU A 177 -5.73 -37.82 -9.37
N GLU A 178 -4.58 -37.54 -8.79
CA GLU A 178 -3.67 -38.52 -8.23
C GLU A 178 -3.56 -38.29 -6.72
N GLY A 179 -3.83 -39.33 -5.94
CA GLY A 179 -3.65 -39.32 -4.49
C GLY A 179 -2.87 -40.57 -4.08
N GLY A 180 -1.76 -40.39 -3.37
CA GLY A 180 -0.91 -41.50 -2.97
C GLY A 180 0.11 -41.11 -1.91
N THR A 181 0.57 -42.11 -1.15
CA THR A 181 1.65 -41.93 -0.18
C THR A 181 2.99 -42.02 -0.90
N ASP A 182 3.78 -40.96 -0.83
CA ASP A 182 5.15 -40.89 -1.35
C ASP A 182 6.08 -40.45 -0.22
N ALA A 183 7.14 -41.23 0.04
CA ALA A 183 8.10 -40.99 1.11
C ALA A 183 7.48 -40.67 2.50
N GLY A 184 6.32 -41.26 2.84
CA GLY A 184 5.63 -41.04 4.12
C GLY A 184 4.73 -39.80 4.19
N ILE A 185 4.57 -39.07 3.08
CA ILE A 185 3.67 -37.93 2.94
C ILE A 185 2.53 -38.33 1.99
N PHE A 186 1.29 -37.99 2.33
CA PHE A 186 0.17 -38.17 1.42
C PHE A 186 0.12 -36.99 0.44
N VAL A 187 0.33 -37.25 -0.85
CA VAL A 187 0.37 -36.21 -1.89
C VAL A 187 -0.90 -36.25 -2.70
N VAL A 188 -1.55 -35.09 -2.85
CA VAL A 188 -2.70 -34.86 -3.75
C VAL A 188 -2.24 -33.93 -4.86
N LYS A 189 -2.27 -34.43 -6.11
CA LYS A 189 -1.86 -33.68 -7.30
C LYS A 189 -2.68 -34.06 -8.53
N THR A 190 -2.37 -33.46 -9.67
CA THR A 190 -2.91 -33.87 -10.98
C THR A 190 -1.80 -34.33 -11.90
N ASN A 191 -2.15 -35.13 -12.92
CA ASN A 191 -1.23 -35.59 -13.96
C ASN A 191 -0.79 -34.48 -14.95
N ARG A 192 -0.83 -33.20 -14.55
CA ARG A 192 -0.56 -32.05 -15.44
C ARG A 192 0.85 -32.09 -16.04
N GLU A 193 1.84 -32.58 -15.31
CA GLU A 193 3.21 -32.73 -15.82
C GLU A 193 3.28 -33.63 -17.07
N VAL A 194 2.48 -34.70 -17.08
CA VAL A 194 2.38 -35.62 -18.24
C VAL A 194 1.65 -34.96 -19.42
N LEU A 195 0.72 -34.04 -19.14
CA LEU A 195 -0.05 -33.32 -20.16
C LEU A 195 0.65 -32.06 -20.69
N ALA A 196 1.80 -31.68 -20.14
CA ALA A 196 2.51 -30.45 -20.50
C ALA A 196 2.93 -30.40 -21.98
N SER A 197 3.23 -31.55 -22.59
CA SER A 197 3.62 -31.66 -24.01
C SER A 197 2.45 -31.46 -24.98
N LYS A 198 1.20 -31.57 -24.52
CA LYS A 198 0.01 -31.54 -25.36
C LYS A 198 -0.59 -30.15 -25.59
N ASP A 199 0.03 -29.10 -25.03
CA ASP A 199 -0.42 -27.70 -25.12
C ASP A 199 -1.91 -27.48 -24.75
N TYR A 200 -2.43 -28.28 -23.83
CA TYR A 200 -3.80 -28.14 -23.37
C TYR A 200 -3.97 -26.92 -22.46
N ARG A 201 -4.93 -26.06 -22.78
CA ARG A 201 -5.34 -24.95 -21.92
C ARG A 201 -6.45 -25.38 -20.97
N PHE A 202 -6.09 -25.59 -19.72
CA PHE A 202 -7.04 -25.94 -18.67
C PHE A 202 -6.61 -25.38 -17.32
N ARG A 203 -7.56 -25.30 -16.38
CA ARG A 203 -7.39 -24.89 -14.98
C ARG A 203 -8.01 -25.97 -14.08
N THR A 204 -7.39 -26.21 -12.93
CA THR A 204 -7.80 -27.24 -11.96
C THR A 204 -8.04 -26.58 -10.61
N ASP A 205 -9.29 -26.41 -10.22
CA ASP A 205 -9.64 -25.93 -8.88
C ASP A 205 -9.85 -27.14 -7.96
N MET A 206 -9.24 -27.11 -6.78
CA MET A 206 -9.30 -28.19 -5.79
C MET A 206 -9.97 -27.71 -4.51
N GLU A 207 -11.00 -28.41 -4.07
CA GLU A 207 -11.53 -28.29 -2.72
C GLU A 207 -11.12 -29.55 -1.94
N VAL A 208 -10.33 -29.39 -0.89
CA VAL A 208 -9.79 -30.47 -0.09
C VAL A 208 -10.33 -30.38 1.33
N SER A 209 -11.05 -31.41 1.76
CA SER A 209 -11.52 -31.57 3.13
C SER A 209 -10.60 -32.53 3.86
N ILE A 210 -10.04 -32.10 4.99
CA ILE A 210 -8.97 -32.81 5.69
C ILE A 210 -9.33 -33.18 7.14
N PRO A 211 -8.70 -34.22 7.71
CA PRO A 211 -8.90 -34.55 9.13
C PRO A 211 -8.34 -33.48 10.07
N ARG A 212 -8.82 -33.50 11.32
CA ARG A 212 -8.30 -32.64 12.39
C ARG A 212 -6.83 -32.96 12.70
N LYS A 213 -6.07 -31.95 13.12
CA LYS A 213 -4.66 -32.05 13.58
C LYS A 213 -3.70 -32.57 12.51
N SER A 214 -3.93 -32.19 11.26
CA SER A 214 -3.07 -32.57 10.13
C SER A 214 -1.92 -31.56 9.95
N LEU A 215 -0.77 -32.03 9.47
CA LEU A 215 0.28 -31.18 8.93
C LEU A 215 -0.02 -30.98 7.44
N ILE A 216 -0.15 -29.73 6.99
CA ILE A 216 -0.64 -29.41 5.66
C ILE A 216 0.40 -28.57 4.93
N GLN A 217 0.83 -29.08 3.78
CA GLN A 217 1.67 -28.38 2.82
C GLN A 217 0.83 -28.06 1.59
N VAL A 218 0.73 -26.78 1.22
CA VAL A 218 0.04 -26.37 -0.01
C VAL A 218 1.01 -25.62 -0.89
N ARG A 219 1.21 -26.11 -2.11
CA ARG A 219 2.06 -25.47 -3.10
C ARG A 219 1.25 -25.15 -4.35
N THR A 220 1.18 -23.87 -4.67
CA THR A 220 0.57 -23.40 -5.91
C THR A 220 1.44 -22.32 -6.55
N SER A 221 1.40 -22.25 -7.88
CA SER A 221 2.10 -21.19 -8.62
C SER A 221 1.14 -20.09 -9.06
N TYR A 222 -0.05 -20.46 -9.55
CA TYR A 222 -1.02 -19.56 -10.17
C TYR A 222 -2.46 -19.83 -9.69
N GLY A 223 -2.66 -19.81 -8.37
CA GLY A 223 -3.96 -20.06 -7.76
C GLY A 223 -4.10 -19.41 -6.40
N ASP A 224 -5.33 -19.03 -6.04
CA ASP A 224 -5.63 -18.56 -4.70
C ASP A 224 -5.57 -19.74 -3.73
N ILE A 225 -4.94 -19.55 -2.56
CA ILE A 225 -5.02 -20.50 -1.45
C ILE A 225 -6.03 -19.96 -0.45
N ARG A 226 -7.08 -20.74 -0.16
CA ARG A 226 -8.03 -20.43 0.90
C ARG A 226 -8.03 -21.52 1.94
N ILE A 227 -7.79 -21.19 3.20
CA ILE A 227 -7.87 -22.12 4.33
C ILE A 227 -8.88 -21.58 5.32
N THR A 228 -9.86 -22.39 5.70
CA THR A 228 -10.94 -21.94 6.58
C THR A 228 -11.31 -23.00 7.62
N ASN A 229 -11.38 -22.58 8.89
CA ASN A 229 -11.80 -23.42 10.01
C ASN A 229 -10.96 -24.71 10.15
N VAL A 230 -9.63 -24.57 10.05
CA VAL A 230 -8.71 -25.72 10.10
C VAL A 230 -7.84 -25.67 11.36
N THR A 231 -7.60 -26.85 11.94
CA THR A 231 -6.67 -27.04 13.04
C THR A 231 -5.50 -27.93 12.62
N GLY A 232 -4.28 -27.40 12.69
CA GLY A 232 -3.08 -28.09 12.21
C GLY A 232 -1.88 -27.15 12.10
N LYS A 233 -0.76 -27.64 11.54
CA LYS A 233 0.33 -26.76 11.09
C LYS A 233 0.24 -26.57 9.60
N PHE A 234 0.53 -25.35 9.14
CA PHE A 234 0.38 -24.95 7.76
C PHE A 234 1.72 -24.50 7.20
N ASP A 235 2.11 -25.08 6.06
CA ASP A 235 3.27 -24.66 5.25
C ASP A 235 2.74 -24.34 3.86
N LEU A 236 2.63 -23.04 3.55
CA LEU A 236 1.88 -22.53 2.42
C LEU A 236 2.80 -21.74 1.51
N SER A 237 2.84 -22.10 0.23
CA SER A 237 3.62 -21.39 -0.77
C SER A 237 2.76 -21.06 -1.98
N THR A 238 2.66 -19.76 -2.28
CA THR A 238 2.04 -19.22 -3.50
C THR A 238 2.91 -18.12 -4.10
N ILE A 239 2.80 -17.92 -5.42
CA ILE A 239 3.63 -16.94 -6.13
C ILE A 239 2.79 -15.73 -6.53
N HIS A 240 1.67 -15.93 -7.25
CA HIS A 240 1.03 -14.83 -7.99
C HIS A 240 -0.34 -14.39 -7.48
N ARG A 241 -0.94 -15.12 -6.54
CA ARG A 241 -2.37 -15.03 -6.22
C ARG A 241 -2.60 -14.94 -4.71
N GLN A 242 -3.85 -14.71 -4.32
CA GLN A 242 -4.18 -14.38 -2.94
C GLN A 242 -3.96 -15.59 -2.01
N LEU A 243 -3.42 -15.32 -0.82
CA LEU A 243 -3.44 -16.23 0.32
C LEU A 243 -4.49 -15.72 1.32
N ASP A 244 -5.49 -16.54 1.64
CA ASP A 244 -6.59 -16.20 2.55
C ASP A 244 -6.74 -17.28 3.63
N ILE A 245 -6.39 -16.96 4.88
CA ILE A 245 -6.48 -17.86 6.03
C ILE A 245 -7.49 -17.28 7.02
N ARG A 246 -8.50 -18.07 7.40
CA ARG A 246 -9.55 -17.62 8.33
C ARG A 246 -9.89 -18.67 9.38
N ASP A 247 -10.05 -18.21 10.62
CA ASP A 247 -10.54 -19.01 11.75
C ASP A 247 -9.73 -20.29 11.95
N CYS A 248 -8.40 -20.18 11.91
CA CYS A 248 -7.48 -21.32 11.97
C CYS A 248 -6.79 -21.43 13.33
N ASN A 249 -6.41 -22.65 13.69
CA ASN A 249 -5.69 -22.94 14.93
C ASN A 249 -4.43 -23.78 14.65
N GLY A 250 -3.28 -23.24 15.03
CA GLY A 250 -1.95 -23.81 14.91
C GLY A 250 -1.00 -22.90 14.13
N ASP A 251 0.26 -23.33 14.03
CA ASP A 251 1.33 -22.50 13.47
C ASP A 251 1.26 -22.42 11.94
N VAL A 252 1.49 -21.24 11.39
CA VAL A 252 1.49 -20.94 9.95
C VAL A 252 2.86 -20.47 9.52
N GLU A 253 3.46 -21.18 8.58
CA GLU A 253 4.59 -20.75 7.77
C GLU A 253 4.04 -20.46 6.36
N ALA A 254 4.18 -19.21 5.90
CA ALA A 254 3.63 -18.79 4.61
C ALA A 254 4.65 -18.02 3.76
N SER A 255 4.66 -18.30 2.46
CA SER A 255 5.42 -17.53 1.48
C SER A 255 4.50 -17.08 0.34
N ASN A 256 4.41 -15.77 0.10
CA ASN A 256 3.62 -15.19 -1.00
C ASN A 256 4.38 -14.11 -1.76
N ARG A 257 4.82 -14.42 -2.98
CA ARG A 257 5.72 -13.50 -3.69
C ARG A 257 5.03 -12.24 -4.21
N TYR A 258 3.84 -12.30 -4.79
CA TYR A 258 3.23 -11.15 -5.47
C TYR A 258 1.75 -10.92 -5.12
N GLY A 259 1.06 -11.91 -4.55
CA GLY A 259 -0.35 -11.77 -4.19
C GLY A 259 -0.57 -11.19 -2.80
N ASP A 260 -1.81 -10.78 -2.55
CA ASP A 260 -2.24 -10.31 -1.24
C ASP A 260 -2.27 -11.48 -0.25
N SER A 261 -1.83 -11.23 0.98
CA SER A 261 -1.90 -12.20 2.08
C SER A 261 -2.81 -11.68 3.17
N ARG A 262 -3.96 -12.33 3.35
CA ARG A 262 -4.98 -11.99 4.33
C ARG A 262 -5.09 -13.11 5.36
N ILE A 263 -4.78 -12.82 6.62
CA ILE A 263 -4.92 -13.79 7.71
C ILE A 263 -5.79 -13.15 8.81
N ILE A 264 -6.92 -13.79 9.10
CA ILE A 264 -7.90 -13.32 10.08
C ILE A 264 -8.20 -14.43 11.08
N ASN A 265 -8.26 -14.09 12.38
CA ASN A 265 -8.62 -15.02 13.45
C ASN A 265 -7.72 -16.26 13.49
N LEU A 266 -6.42 -16.06 13.71
CA LEU A 266 -5.46 -17.14 13.88
C LEU A 266 -5.13 -17.33 15.35
N THR A 267 -5.21 -18.56 15.85
CA THR A 267 -4.66 -18.94 17.16
C THR A 267 -3.41 -19.79 16.94
N GLY A 268 -2.22 -19.26 17.20
CA GLY A 268 -0.95 -19.89 16.85
C GLY A 268 0.06 -18.89 16.31
N ASN A 269 1.31 -19.32 16.13
CA ASN A 269 2.36 -18.44 15.63
C ASN A 269 2.27 -18.29 14.11
N LEU A 270 2.61 -17.11 13.60
CA LEU A 270 2.62 -16.80 12.18
C LEU A 270 4.01 -16.32 11.77
N ASN A 271 4.59 -16.97 10.78
CA ASN A 271 5.73 -16.48 10.04
C ASN A 271 5.35 -16.34 8.57
N ILE A 272 5.55 -15.14 8.00
CA ILE A 272 5.20 -14.86 6.61
C ILE A 272 6.31 -14.09 5.90
N GLU A 273 6.75 -14.65 4.77
CA GLU A 273 7.61 -13.99 3.79
C GLU A 273 6.79 -13.56 2.59
N ALA A 274 6.67 -12.26 2.35
CA ALA A 274 5.85 -11.74 1.26
C ALA A 274 6.55 -10.65 0.45
N ARG A 275 6.14 -10.46 -0.81
CA ARG A 275 6.38 -9.19 -1.53
C ARG A 275 5.10 -8.52 -2.03
N GLY A 276 3.95 -9.14 -1.80
CA GLY A 276 2.63 -8.51 -1.94
C GLY A 276 2.14 -7.90 -0.62
N PRO A 277 1.00 -7.20 -0.62
CA PRO A 277 0.35 -6.65 0.57
C PRO A 277 0.07 -7.71 1.63
N VAL A 278 0.28 -7.38 2.91
CA VAL A 278 -0.01 -8.27 4.05
C VAL A 278 -1.01 -7.60 4.97
N TYR A 279 -2.13 -8.27 5.22
CA TYR A 279 -3.17 -7.85 6.16
C TYR A 279 -3.40 -8.92 7.22
N LEU A 280 -3.10 -8.60 8.48
CA LEU A 280 -3.27 -9.47 9.62
C LEU A 280 -4.27 -8.86 10.60
N GLU A 281 -5.25 -9.64 11.03
CA GLU A 281 -6.26 -9.19 11.98
C GLU A 281 -6.56 -10.29 13.01
N THR A 282 -6.54 -9.93 14.29
CA THR A 282 -6.87 -10.83 15.41
C THR A 282 -6.00 -12.09 15.42
N ILE A 283 -4.75 -11.94 15.86
CA ILE A 283 -3.78 -13.05 15.97
C ILE A 283 -3.44 -13.32 17.44
N LYS A 284 -3.70 -14.55 17.88
CA LYS A 284 -3.41 -15.04 19.24
C LYS A 284 -2.13 -15.86 19.27
N GLY A 285 -1.02 -15.24 18.92
CA GLY A 285 0.31 -15.85 18.89
C GLY A 285 1.36 -14.85 18.41
N ASP A 286 2.61 -15.30 18.35
CA ASP A 286 3.72 -14.46 17.89
C ASP A 286 3.68 -14.32 16.36
N VAL A 287 4.00 -13.13 15.86
CA VAL A 287 3.96 -12.78 14.44
C VAL A 287 5.33 -12.30 13.97
N ALA A 288 5.85 -12.94 12.93
CA ALA A 288 7.02 -12.50 12.18
C ALA A 288 6.62 -12.23 10.73
N VAL A 289 6.84 -11.01 10.25
CA VAL A 289 6.56 -10.60 8.87
C VAL A 289 7.86 -10.10 8.25
N ARG A 290 8.26 -10.72 7.15
CA ARG A 290 9.30 -10.20 6.25
C ARG A 290 8.64 -9.81 4.95
N ASN A 291 8.60 -8.51 4.65
CA ASN A 291 7.96 -8.00 3.44
C ASN A 291 8.88 -7.11 2.60
N GLU A 292 8.77 -7.22 1.28
CA GLU A 292 9.52 -6.37 0.34
C GLU A 292 8.52 -5.62 -0.56
N TYR A 293 8.63 -4.29 -0.63
CA TYR A 293 7.96 -3.42 -1.60
C TYR A 293 6.43 -3.27 -1.49
N SER A 294 5.80 -3.79 -0.44
CA SER A 294 4.35 -3.72 -0.27
C SER A 294 3.95 -3.28 1.15
N PRO A 295 2.71 -2.80 1.34
CA PRO A 295 2.22 -2.40 2.66
C PRO A 295 1.98 -3.60 3.58
N VAL A 296 2.23 -3.39 4.87
CA VAL A 296 1.96 -4.34 5.95
C VAL A 296 1.01 -3.67 6.95
N GLU A 297 -0.18 -4.24 7.11
CA GLU A 297 -1.18 -3.81 8.08
C GLU A 297 -1.44 -4.92 9.09
N ILE A 298 -1.21 -4.65 10.37
CA ILE A 298 -1.38 -5.62 11.46
C ILE A 298 -2.24 -4.98 12.54
N LYS A 299 -3.36 -5.63 12.84
CA LYS A 299 -4.32 -5.18 13.84
C LYS A 299 -4.63 -6.27 14.86
N SER A 300 -4.66 -5.88 16.13
CA SER A 300 -5.08 -6.71 17.26
C SER A 300 -4.28 -8.01 17.38
N VAL A 301 -3.06 -7.93 17.90
CA VAL A 301 -2.19 -9.10 18.13
C VAL A 301 -1.89 -9.28 19.62
N GLU A 302 -2.09 -10.48 20.13
CA GLU A 302 -1.86 -10.82 21.54
C GLU A 302 -0.42 -11.26 21.84
N GLY A 303 0.33 -11.71 20.82
CA GLY A 303 1.74 -12.11 20.91
C GLY A 303 2.73 -11.04 20.42
N LYS A 304 4.02 -11.40 20.45
CA LYS A 304 5.13 -10.53 20.00
C LYS A 304 5.04 -10.29 18.51
N VAL A 305 5.47 -9.12 18.06
CA VAL A 305 5.46 -8.76 16.63
C VAL A 305 6.86 -8.35 16.18
N SER A 306 7.36 -8.99 15.13
CA SER A 306 8.58 -8.62 14.43
C SER A 306 8.26 -8.34 12.97
N VAL A 307 8.49 -7.11 12.51
CA VAL A 307 8.24 -6.71 11.12
C VAL A 307 9.53 -6.20 10.49
N SER A 308 9.91 -6.79 9.37
CA SER A 308 10.92 -6.25 8.46
C SER A 308 10.26 -5.82 7.16
N ASN A 309 10.41 -4.56 6.77
CA ASN A 309 9.88 -4.07 5.51
C ASN A 309 10.90 -3.18 4.77
N THR A 310 11.01 -3.41 3.48
CA THR A 310 11.76 -2.54 2.58
C THR A 310 10.78 -1.82 1.69
N GLU A 311 10.77 -0.49 1.75
CA GLU A 311 9.99 0.39 0.90
C GLU A 311 8.48 0.10 0.94
N ASN A 312 7.72 0.63 1.90
CA ASN A 312 6.27 0.95 1.85
C ASN A 312 5.73 1.30 3.25
N LYS A 313 4.40 1.28 3.43
CA LYS A 313 3.73 1.57 4.71
C LYS A 313 3.74 0.34 5.63
N ILE A 314 4.12 0.53 6.89
CA ILE A 314 3.85 -0.36 8.01
C ILE A 314 2.80 0.34 8.90
N ASP A 315 1.66 -0.30 9.12
CA ASP A 315 0.61 0.16 10.03
C ASP A 315 0.35 -0.91 11.11
N LEU A 316 0.68 -0.60 12.36
CA LEU A 316 0.47 -1.49 13.50
C LEU A 316 -0.49 -0.84 14.50
N GLU A 317 -1.52 -1.59 14.88
CA GLU A 317 -2.54 -1.15 15.83
C GLU A 317 -2.88 -2.25 16.84
N GLU A 318 -3.03 -1.88 18.12
CA GLU A 318 -3.51 -2.76 19.20
C GLU A 318 -2.66 -4.01 19.43
N ILE A 319 -1.37 -3.84 19.73
CA ILE A 319 -0.46 -4.95 20.02
C ILE A 319 -0.22 -5.08 21.52
N SER A 320 -0.39 -6.29 22.05
CA SER A 320 -0.36 -6.55 23.50
C SER A 320 1.02 -6.93 24.04
N LYS A 321 1.97 -7.32 23.19
CA LYS A 321 3.34 -7.73 23.57
C LYS A 321 4.38 -6.91 22.81
N PRO A 322 5.68 -7.04 23.15
CA PRO A 322 6.73 -6.24 22.54
C PRO A 322 6.78 -6.31 21.01
N VAL A 323 7.12 -5.17 20.40
CA VAL A 323 7.20 -4.99 18.95
C VAL A 323 8.62 -4.61 18.53
N VAL A 324 9.13 -5.25 17.49
CA VAL A 324 10.39 -4.91 16.83
C VAL A 324 10.12 -4.62 15.36
N ILE A 325 10.55 -3.45 14.89
CA ILE A 325 10.41 -3.02 13.50
C ILE A 325 11.80 -2.72 12.93
N ASP A 326 12.12 -3.33 11.80
CA ASP A 326 13.25 -2.97 10.96
C ASP A 326 12.74 -2.50 9.59
N ALA A 327 12.85 -1.20 9.34
CA ALA A 327 12.29 -0.57 8.17
C ALA A 327 13.35 0.23 7.42
N ARG A 328 13.36 0.05 6.10
CA ARG A 328 14.16 0.83 5.17
C ARG A 328 13.24 1.52 4.17
N GLY A 329 13.13 2.83 4.25
CA GLY A 329 12.22 3.63 3.44
C GLY A 329 10.82 3.71 4.05
N GLY A 330 9.85 4.12 3.22
CA GLY A 330 8.44 3.94 3.53
C GLY A 330 7.84 4.85 4.63
N GLN A 331 6.67 4.45 5.14
CA GLN A 331 5.96 5.12 6.23
C GLN A 331 5.76 4.14 7.37
N ILE A 332 5.93 4.56 8.62
CA ILE A 332 5.72 3.74 9.80
C ILE A 332 4.70 4.43 10.67
N VAL A 333 3.59 3.75 10.95
CA VAL A 333 2.53 4.20 11.84
C VAL A 333 2.29 3.13 12.88
N VAL A 334 2.42 3.48 14.15
CA VAL A 334 2.25 2.56 15.27
C VAL A 334 1.35 3.19 16.31
N ARG A 335 0.27 2.50 16.69
CA ARG A 335 -0.74 2.98 17.64
C ARG A 335 -1.10 1.94 18.68
N ASN A 336 -1.45 2.38 19.88
CA ASN A 336 -2.05 1.56 20.93
C ASN A 336 -1.22 0.32 21.28
N LEU A 337 0.01 0.54 21.75
CA LEU A 337 0.87 -0.55 22.22
C LEU A 337 0.82 -0.69 23.74
N LYS A 338 0.65 -1.91 24.24
CA LYS A 338 0.69 -2.19 25.69
C LYS A 338 2.10 -2.38 26.24
N GLU A 339 3.04 -2.77 25.40
CA GLU A 339 4.40 -3.16 25.77
C GLU A 339 5.46 -2.42 24.96
N SER A 340 6.74 -2.77 25.17
CA SER A 340 7.89 -2.05 24.63
C SER A 340 7.96 -2.08 23.10
N LEU A 341 8.44 -0.99 22.51
CA LEU A 341 8.64 -0.83 21.06
C LEU A 341 10.11 -0.56 20.75
N LYS A 342 10.68 -1.33 19.81
CA LYS A 342 12.00 -1.05 19.23
C LYS A 342 11.85 -0.82 17.73
N ILE A 343 12.32 0.32 17.25
CA ILE A 343 12.32 0.66 15.82
C ILE A 343 13.74 0.94 15.35
N THR A 344 14.13 0.31 14.25
CA THR A 344 15.28 0.72 13.44
C THR A 344 14.73 1.20 12.10
N ALA A 345 14.83 2.50 11.83
CA ALA A 345 14.28 3.13 10.64
C ALA A 345 15.36 3.92 9.88
N ARG A 346 15.42 3.75 8.57
CA ARG A 346 16.30 4.54 7.70
C ARG A 346 15.52 5.07 6.52
N HIS A 347 15.67 6.36 6.22
CA HIS A 347 15.01 7.04 5.09
C HIS A 347 13.48 6.94 5.09
N SER A 348 12.84 6.82 6.27
CA SER A 348 11.38 6.74 6.35
C SER A 348 10.76 8.11 6.10
N ARG A 349 9.84 8.22 5.14
CA ARG A 349 9.17 9.49 4.80
C ARG A 349 8.36 10.05 5.97
N ARG A 350 7.86 9.16 6.83
CA ARG A 350 7.05 9.49 8.00
C ARG A 350 7.17 8.37 9.01
N LEU A 351 7.52 8.71 10.24
CA LEU A 351 7.52 7.78 11.37
C LEU A 351 6.63 8.39 12.46
N GLN A 352 5.50 7.74 12.75
CA GLN A 352 4.56 8.16 13.78
C GLN A 352 4.32 7.04 14.78
N VAL A 353 4.52 7.36 16.05
CA VAL A 353 4.24 6.46 17.17
C VAL A 353 3.31 7.19 18.13
N SER A 354 2.17 6.60 18.45
CA SER A 354 1.24 7.15 19.44
C SER A 354 0.76 6.11 20.43
N ASP A 355 0.54 6.54 21.67
CA ASP A 355 -0.16 5.77 22.70
C ASP A 355 0.55 4.44 23.03
N VAL A 356 1.76 4.56 23.59
CA VAL A 356 2.58 3.42 24.02
C VAL A 356 2.62 3.39 25.54
N ALA A 357 2.17 2.29 26.14
CA ALA A 357 2.09 2.15 27.59
C ALA A 357 3.43 1.81 28.26
N SER A 358 4.45 1.43 27.49
CA SER A 358 5.78 1.05 27.97
C SER A 358 6.88 1.85 27.26
N SER A 359 8.12 1.37 27.32
CA SER A 359 9.30 2.08 26.80
C SER A 359 9.48 1.95 25.28
N VAL A 360 10.06 2.99 24.67
CA VAL A 360 10.38 3.08 23.23
C VAL A 360 11.88 3.26 23.04
N VAL A 361 12.47 2.44 22.17
CA VAL A 361 13.84 2.60 21.68
C VAL A 361 13.80 2.83 20.17
N LEU A 362 14.30 3.98 19.73
CA LEU A 362 14.27 4.39 18.33
C LEU A 362 15.68 4.66 17.82
N ASN A 363 16.07 3.92 16.78
CA ASN A 363 17.26 4.22 15.99
C ASN A 363 16.79 4.73 14.63
N SER A 364 16.96 6.02 14.36
CA SER A 364 16.49 6.64 13.11
C SER A 364 17.59 7.37 12.35
N SER A 365 17.46 7.39 11.03
CA SER A 365 18.26 8.26 10.17
C SER A 365 17.43 8.75 9.00
N TYR A 366 17.42 10.05 8.73
CA TYR A 366 16.64 10.69 7.66
C TYR A 366 15.15 10.33 7.67
N SER A 367 14.51 10.31 8.84
CA SER A 367 13.17 9.72 9.08
C SER A 367 12.13 10.60 9.80
N SER A 368 12.50 11.81 10.23
CA SER A 368 11.63 12.82 10.90
C SER A 368 10.54 12.23 11.83
N PRO A 369 10.93 11.57 12.93
CA PRO A 369 10.01 10.86 13.81
C PRO A 369 9.14 11.78 14.67
N SER A 370 7.89 11.39 14.82
CA SER A 370 6.91 12.01 15.71
C SER A 370 6.38 10.99 16.72
N LEU A 371 6.66 11.22 18.00
CA LEU A 371 6.20 10.35 19.10
C LEU A 371 5.22 11.12 19.98
N LYS A 372 4.09 10.50 20.30
CA LYS A 372 3.04 11.09 21.13
C LYS A 372 2.57 10.13 22.22
N ASN A 373 2.31 10.64 23.43
CA ASN A 373 1.68 9.89 24.53
C ASN A 373 2.43 8.59 24.88
N ILE A 374 3.68 8.72 25.33
CA ILE A 374 4.49 7.57 25.76
C ILE A 374 4.55 7.54 27.29
N LYS A 375 4.07 6.46 27.90
CA LYS A 375 4.06 6.31 29.36
C LYS A 375 5.41 5.85 29.91
N GLY A 376 6.12 4.99 29.18
CA GLY A 376 7.44 4.50 29.57
C GLY A 376 8.57 5.45 29.16
N ASN A 377 9.78 4.90 29.18
CA ASN A 377 11.00 5.64 28.87
C ASN A 377 11.25 5.70 27.36
N VAL A 378 11.89 6.77 26.89
CA VAL A 378 12.20 6.98 25.47
C VAL A 378 13.69 7.17 25.30
N GLU A 379 14.34 6.27 24.55
CA GLU A 379 15.73 6.42 24.09
C GLU A 379 15.76 6.53 22.57
N ILE A 380 16.36 7.61 22.06
CA ILE A 380 16.44 7.89 20.62
C ILE A 380 17.90 8.11 20.22
N ASP A 381 18.37 7.32 19.28
CA ASP A 381 19.60 7.56 18.53
C ASP A 381 19.21 8.03 17.12
N SER A 382 19.54 9.27 16.81
CA SER A 382 19.04 9.97 15.62
C SER A 382 20.18 10.57 14.79
N LYS A 383 20.05 10.47 13.46
CA LYS A 383 21.00 11.06 12.52
C LYS A 383 20.26 11.84 11.44
N SER A 384 20.50 13.14 11.38
CA SER A 384 19.90 14.06 10.42
C SER A 384 18.36 14.01 10.41
N ASP A 385 17.74 13.88 11.59
CA ASP A 385 16.28 13.89 11.71
C ASP A 385 15.74 15.21 12.25
N GLU A 386 14.43 15.40 12.09
CA GLU A 386 13.65 16.40 12.81
C GLU A 386 12.75 15.68 13.82
N LEU A 387 13.11 15.73 15.10
CA LEU A 387 12.39 15.03 16.17
C LEU A 387 11.24 15.90 16.70
N ALA A 388 10.03 15.35 16.73
CA ALA A 388 8.87 15.98 17.34
C ALA A 388 8.23 15.07 18.39
N LEU A 389 8.46 15.35 19.67
CA LEU A 389 7.99 14.53 20.78
C LEU A 389 6.93 15.28 21.60
N GLU A 390 5.85 14.62 21.99
CA GLU A 390 4.76 15.21 22.77
C GLU A 390 4.22 14.26 23.85
N GLY A 391 4.07 14.76 25.08
CA GLY A 391 3.36 14.03 26.14
C GLY A 391 4.09 12.77 26.61
N LEU A 392 5.33 12.93 27.10
CA LEU A 392 6.14 11.82 27.61
C LEU A 392 6.08 11.77 29.14
N GLN A 393 5.89 10.59 29.74
CA GLN A 393 5.81 10.44 31.20
C GLN A 393 7.12 9.93 31.83
N GLY A 394 7.81 9.00 31.16
CA GLY A 394 9.09 8.44 31.62
C GLY A 394 10.30 9.33 31.33
N PHE A 395 11.51 8.78 31.49
CA PHE A 395 12.72 9.51 31.11
C PHE A 395 12.83 9.67 29.59
N LEU A 396 13.45 10.76 29.15
CA LEU A 396 13.80 11.01 27.77
C LEU A 396 15.31 11.10 27.61
N LYS A 397 15.87 10.27 26.74
CA LYS A 397 17.28 10.31 26.34
C LYS A 397 17.39 10.42 24.83
N ILE A 398 18.10 11.43 24.34
CA ILE A 398 18.32 11.65 22.90
C ILE A 398 19.81 11.79 22.64
N ARG A 399 20.33 11.03 21.68
CA ARG A 399 21.63 11.27 21.05
C ARG A 399 21.40 11.58 19.57
N GLY A 400 21.62 12.83 19.19
CA GLY A 400 21.43 13.35 17.84
C GLY A 400 22.75 13.71 17.17
N GLU A 401 22.87 13.40 15.88
CA GLU A 401 23.91 13.96 15.01
C GLU A 401 23.22 14.76 13.90
N GLY A 402 23.43 16.08 13.84
CA GLY A 402 22.80 16.96 12.84
C GLY A 402 21.27 17.05 12.93
N SER A 403 20.69 16.79 14.12
CA SER A 403 19.24 16.60 14.29
C SER A 403 18.61 17.73 15.10
N SER A 404 17.44 18.23 14.66
CA SER A 404 16.66 19.21 15.41
C SER A 404 15.73 18.52 16.39
N VAL A 405 15.55 19.11 17.56
CA VAL A 405 14.82 18.48 18.66
C VAL A 405 13.72 19.41 19.14
N ARG A 406 12.46 19.01 18.96
CA ARG A 406 11.31 19.68 19.56
C ARG A 406 10.57 18.73 20.48
N VAL A 407 10.49 19.09 21.75
CA VAL A 407 9.85 18.29 22.78
C VAL A 407 8.81 19.14 23.49
N ASN A 408 7.58 18.67 23.56
CA ASN A 408 6.46 19.34 24.22
C ASN A 408 5.93 18.46 25.35
N THR A 409 5.99 18.94 26.60
CA THR A 409 5.49 18.24 27.79
C THR A 409 6.22 16.92 28.06
N VAL A 410 7.12 16.93 29.05
CA VAL A 410 7.76 15.73 29.58
C VAL A 410 7.69 15.75 31.10
N ALA A 411 7.12 14.73 31.71
CA ALA A 411 7.02 14.65 33.17
C ALA A 411 8.33 14.18 33.82
N GLY A 412 9.02 13.23 33.19
CA GLY A 412 10.26 12.65 33.68
C GLY A 412 11.51 13.49 33.40
N PRO A 413 12.71 12.97 33.77
CA PRO A 413 13.98 13.62 33.51
C PRO A 413 14.37 13.55 32.03
N ILE A 414 15.11 14.57 31.56
CA ILE A 414 15.54 14.74 30.17
C ILE A 414 17.07 14.79 30.09
N ASP A 415 17.66 14.02 29.19
CA ASP A 415 19.07 14.08 28.78
C ASP A 415 19.19 14.12 27.25
N ILE A 416 19.53 15.29 26.71
CA ILE A 416 19.65 15.52 25.26
C ILE A 416 21.09 15.87 24.94
N VAL A 417 21.70 15.09 24.05
CA VAL A 417 23.00 15.40 23.43
C VAL A 417 22.77 15.47 21.93
N THR A 418 23.00 16.63 21.32
CA THR A 418 22.87 16.78 19.86
C THR A 418 23.96 17.67 19.28
N THR A 419 24.13 17.61 17.97
CA THR A 419 25.00 18.50 17.20
C THR A 419 24.20 19.10 16.04
N GLY A 420 24.44 20.36 15.70
CA GLY A 420 24.05 20.92 14.40
C GLY A 420 22.78 21.80 14.33
N LYS A 421 21.76 21.63 15.19
CA LYS A 421 20.48 22.35 15.06
C LYS A 421 19.84 22.67 16.40
N ASP A 422 18.83 23.54 16.35
CA ASP A 422 18.09 24.03 17.52
C ASP A 422 17.46 22.92 18.38
N VAL A 423 17.46 23.16 19.69
CA VAL A 423 16.80 22.33 20.69
C VAL A 423 15.73 23.17 21.40
N VAL A 424 14.48 22.73 21.28
CA VAL A 424 13.33 23.36 21.93
C VAL A 424 12.67 22.34 22.85
N VAL A 425 12.65 22.63 24.15
CA VAL A 425 11.95 21.82 25.15
C VAL A 425 10.92 22.70 25.86
N ASN A 426 9.66 22.36 25.71
CA ASN A 426 8.55 23.05 26.34
C ASN A 426 7.95 22.20 27.46
N ASP A 427 7.60 22.84 28.57
CA ASP A 427 6.89 22.26 29.70
C ASP A 427 7.56 20.99 30.28
N PHE A 428 8.86 21.07 30.58
CA PHE A 428 9.56 19.98 31.29
C PHE A 428 9.20 19.95 32.79
N GLY A 429 9.01 18.75 33.34
CA GLY A 429 8.58 18.52 34.72
C GLY A 429 9.64 17.95 35.66
N GLY A 430 10.71 17.34 35.11
CA GLY A 430 11.84 16.77 35.85
C GLY A 430 13.13 17.58 35.71
N SER A 431 14.27 16.95 35.99
CA SER A 431 15.58 17.53 35.66
C SER A 431 15.78 17.61 34.15
N CYS A 432 16.48 18.63 33.67
CA CYS A 432 16.71 18.85 32.24
C CYS A 432 18.19 19.08 31.97
N LYS A 433 18.83 18.13 31.27
CA LYS A 433 20.21 18.24 30.81
C LYS A 433 20.23 18.32 29.29
N VAL A 434 20.85 19.36 28.75
CA VAL A 434 21.01 19.57 27.31
C VAL A 434 22.46 19.91 27.01
N THR A 435 23.06 19.17 26.10
CA THR A 435 24.38 19.48 25.52
C THR A 435 24.21 19.62 24.02
N ASN A 436 24.55 20.79 23.50
CA ASN A 436 24.48 21.12 22.09
C ASN A 436 25.76 21.82 21.63
N GLU A 437 26.07 21.75 20.35
CA GLU A 437 27.18 22.50 19.75
C GLU A 437 26.66 23.70 18.95
N ASP A 438 25.63 23.49 18.13
CA ASP A 438 25.17 24.44 17.12
C ASP A 438 23.67 24.64 17.17
N GLY A 439 23.22 25.87 16.94
CA GLY A 439 21.81 26.23 17.06
C GLY A 439 21.43 26.66 18.48
N ASP A 440 20.27 27.29 18.59
CA ASP A 440 19.79 27.87 19.83
C ASP A 440 19.13 26.82 20.71
N VAL A 441 19.26 26.99 22.03
CA VAL A 441 18.60 26.15 23.02
C VAL A 441 17.52 26.97 23.72
N LYS A 442 16.25 26.64 23.47
CA LYS A 442 15.09 27.24 24.15
C LYS A 442 14.45 26.22 25.08
N LEU A 443 14.46 26.50 26.38
CA LEU A 443 13.81 25.68 27.40
C LEU A 443 12.71 26.47 28.09
N SER A 444 11.57 25.83 28.35
CA SER A 444 10.50 26.43 29.15
C SER A 444 9.85 25.43 30.10
N THR A 445 9.40 25.92 31.26
CA THR A 445 8.51 25.16 32.15
C THR A 445 7.48 26.09 32.79
N ARG A 446 6.24 25.60 32.89
CA ARG A 446 5.15 26.27 33.62
C ARG A 446 5.04 25.84 35.08
N ASN A 447 5.68 24.74 35.43
CA ASN A 447 5.60 24.15 36.76
C ASN A 447 6.80 24.56 37.59
N ARG A 448 6.65 24.45 38.92
CA ARG A 448 7.80 24.58 39.83
C ARG A 448 8.88 23.57 39.45
N LEU A 449 10.12 24.04 39.41
CA LEU A 449 11.29 23.20 39.15
C LEU A 449 11.38 22.10 40.22
N LYS A 450 11.37 20.84 39.78
CA LYS A 450 11.50 19.66 40.66
C LYS A 450 12.90 19.04 40.61
N GLY A 451 13.76 19.48 39.69
CA GLY A 451 15.11 18.95 39.50
C GLY A 451 16.01 19.97 38.82
N ASP A 452 17.30 19.66 38.79
CA ASP A 452 18.32 20.56 38.27
C ASP A 452 18.21 20.75 36.74
N VAL A 453 18.66 21.92 36.28
CA VAL A 453 18.71 22.27 34.86
C VAL A 453 20.17 22.54 34.49
N SER A 454 20.69 21.82 33.50
CA SER A 454 22.06 21.97 33.01
C SER A 454 22.05 22.12 31.50
N VAL A 455 22.47 23.27 30.98
CA VAL A 455 22.58 23.51 29.54
C VAL A 455 24.02 23.87 29.21
N LYS A 456 24.60 23.12 28.27
CA LYS A 456 25.89 23.46 27.66
C LYS A 456 25.66 23.64 26.17
N ASN A 457 25.96 24.83 25.66
CA ASN A 457 25.93 25.13 24.24
C ASN A 457 27.29 25.68 23.79
N ARG A 458 27.60 25.65 22.49
CA ARG A 458 28.84 26.25 21.97
C ARG A 458 28.57 27.56 21.24
N ARG A 459 27.85 27.52 20.13
CA ARG A 459 27.70 28.68 19.22
C ARG A 459 26.36 29.41 19.31
N GLY A 460 25.31 28.77 19.84
CA GLY A 460 23.96 29.35 19.92
C GLY A 460 23.62 30.01 21.26
N ALA A 461 22.54 30.77 21.25
CA ALA A 461 21.96 31.38 22.44
C ALA A 461 21.29 30.33 23.33
N ILE A 462 21.16 30.66 24.62
CA ILE A 462 20.40 29.87 25.58
C ILE A 462 19.29 30.76 26.14
N ASP A 463 18.04 30.45 25.82
CA ASP A 463 16.87 31.12 26.38
C ASP A 463 16.14 30.15 27.34
N LEU A 464 16.09 30.48 28.62
CA LEU A 464 15.38 29.71 29.64
C LEU A 464 14.20 30.52 30.18
N PHE A 465 12.99 29.98 30.03
CA PHE A 465 11.75 30.59 30.50
C PHE A 465 11.23 29.85 31.73
N LEU A 466 11.09 30.59 32.84
CA LEU A 466 10.63 30.08 34.12
C LEU A 466 9.39 30.86 34.60
N PRO A 467 8.54 30.28 35.47
CA PRO A 467 7.43 31.01 36.05
C PRO A 467 7.92 32.10 37.00
N ASP A 468 7.14 33.16 37.16
CA ASP A 468 7.51 34.35 37.94
C ASP A 468 7.74 34.04 39.43
N ASP A 469 7.11 32.98 39.96
CA ASP A 469 7.24 32.49 41.34
C ASP A 469 8.33 31.42 41.53
N ALA A 470 9.16 31.16 40.51
CA ALA A 470 10.20 30.14 40.56
C ALA A 470 11.23 30.39 41.68
N SER A 471 11.69 29.33 42.33
CA SER A 471 12.77 29.38 43.34
C SER A 471 13.93 28.48 42.90
N PHE A 472 15.13 29.05 42.77
CA PHE A 472 16.30 28.33 42.23
C PHE A 472 17.63 29.02 42.57
N LEU A 473 18.72 28.29 42.34
CA LEU A 473 20.09 28.81 42.36
C LEU A 473 20.62 28.83 40.93
N VAL A 474 21.16 29.95 40.46
CA VAL A 474 21.70 30.07 39.10
C VAL A 474 23.21 30.28 39.09
N ASP A 475 23.86 29.62 38.15
CA ASP A 475 25.26 29.75 37.80
C ASP A 475 25.36 29.72 36.27
N ALA A 476 25.41 30.89 35.64
CA ALA A 476 25.45 31.02 34.19
C ALA A 476 26.73 31.73 33.75
N ALA A 477 27.38 31.21 32.70
CA ALA A 477 28.59 31.77 32.13
C ALA A 477 28.54 31.77 30.59
N ALA A 478 28.60 32.96 30.01
CA ALA A 478 28.75 33.20 28.58
C ALA A 478 30.17 33.73 28.31
N ARG A 479 30.92 33.08 27.41
CA ARG A 479 32.32 33.46 27.10
C ARG A 479 32.43 34.24 25.78
N ASN A 480 33.64 34.70 25.45
CA ASN A 480 34.03 35.35 24.20
C ASN A 480 33.07 36.48 23.74
N GLY A 481 32.68 37.35 24.67
CA GLY A 481 31.83 38.52 24.41
C GLY A 481 30.33 38.23 24.50
N GLY A 482 29.96 37.01 24.90
CA GLY A 482 28.59 36.64 25.21
C GLY A 482 28.08 37.35 26.47
N GLY A 483 26.90 37.99 26.37
CA GLY A 483 26.22 38.62 27.50
C GLY A 483 25.26 37.66 28.21
N ALA A 484 25.06 37.86 29.50
CA ALA A 484 24.09 37.11 30.28
C ALA A 484 23.07 38.07 30.92
N GLU A 485 21.79 37.88 30.61
CA GLU A 485 20.68 38.78 30.99
C GLU A 485 19.64 37.99 31.81
N SER A 486 19.02 38.63 32.82
CA SER A 486 17.95 38.01 33.60
C SER A 486 16.83 38.98 33.97
N ASP A 487 15.58 38.51 33.89
CA ASP A 487 14.37 39.23 34.32
C ASP A 487 14.05 39.02 35.83
N PHE A 488 14.82 38.20 36.55
CA PHE A 488 14.58 37.86 37.96
C PHE A 488 15.40 38.74 38.92
N GLU A 489 14.74 39.21 39.97
CA GLU A 489 15.38 39.97 41.05
C GLU A 489 16.32 39.08 41.87
N GLY A 490 17.41 39.67 42.37
CA GLY A 490 18.41 38.94 43.19
C GLY A 490 19.50 38.20 42.39
N ILE A 491 19.49 38.31 41.05
CA ILE A 491 20.59 37.87 40.20
C ILE A 491 21.45 39.08 39.87
N VAL A 492 22.71 39.03 40.27
CA VAL A 492 23.67 40.11 40.03
C VAL A 492 24.54 39.70 38.84
N PRO A 493 24.62 40.53 37.77
CA PRO A 493 25.65 40.39 36.76
C PRO A 493 27.01 40.53 37.43
N VAL A 494 27.83 39.48 37.35
CA VAL A 494 29.22 39.55 37.77
C VAL A 494 30.02 39.88 36.53
N GLU A 495 30.49 41.12 36.42
CA GLU A 495 31.52 41.46 35.44
C GLU A 495 32.80 40.72 35.84
N ALA A 496 33.11 39.64 35.12
CA ALA A 496 34.37 38.95 35.28
C ALA A 496 35.44 39.70 34.47
N ALA A 497 36.70 39.69 34.94
CA ALA A 497 37.82 40.22 34.18
C ALA A 497 37.95 39.47 32.83
N GLY A 498 37.72 40.16 31.71
CA GLY A 498 37.76 39.63 30.34
C GLY A 498 36.41 39.59 29.64
N ASP A 499 36.34 38.95 28.48
CA ASP A 499 35.14 38.86 27.62
C ASP A 499 34.12 37.80 28.12
N ILE A 500 33.86 37.71 29.43
CA ILE A 500 32.98 36.70 30.03
C ILE A 500 31.83 37.35 30.80
N GLY A 501 30.59 37.14 30.35
CA GLY A 501 29.38 37.51 31.09
C GLY A 501 28.96 36.41 32.06
N MET A 502 28.87 36.72 33.36
CA MET A 502 28.43 35.76 34.38
C MET A 502 27.16 36.24 35.10
N LEU A 503 26.26 35.29 35.40
CA LEU A 503 25.14 35.50 36.32
C LEU A 503 25.24 34.49 37.45
N LYS A 504 25.28 34.99 38.68
CA LYS A 504 25.23 34.15 39.87
C LYS A 504 24.25 34.75 40.86
N GLY A 505 23.38 33.93 41.40
CA GLY A 505 22.35 34.42 42.31
C GLY A 505 21.45 33.35 42.88
N LYS A 506 20.72 33.75 43.90
CA LYS A 506 19.66 32.97 44.53
C LYS A 506 18.35 33.71 44.32
N VAL A 507 17.37 33.04 43.73
CA VAL A 507 16.01 33.57 43.54
C VAL A 507 15.07 32.94 44.55
N ASN A 508 14.28 33.76 45.25
CA ASN A 508 13.32 33.36 46.28
C ASN A 508 13.95 32.44 47.36
N ALA A 509 13.31 31.32 47.70
CA ALA A 509 13.80 30.39 48.72
C ALA A 509 15.10 29.66 48.30
N GLY A 510 15.51 29.75 47.03
CA GLY A 510 16.49 28.85 46.40
C GLY A 510 15.86 27.50 46.05
N GLY A 511 16.68 26.48 45.77
CA GLY A 511 16.18 25.17 45.39
C GLY A 511 17.06 24.51 44.33
N PRO A 512 16.48 23.93 43.26
CA PRO A 512 17.22 23.29 42.18
C PRO A 512 18.29 24.20 41.58
N ARG A 513 19.40 23.59 41.15
CA ARG A 513 20.52 24.29 40.53
C ARG A 513 20.30 24.42 39.03
N ILE A 514 20.50 25.62 38.52
CA ILE A 514 20.48 25.96 37.10
C ILE A 514 21.91 26.32 36.69
N VAL A 515 22.51 25.50 35.83
CA VAL A 515 23.85 25.72 35.27
C VAL A 515 23.74 25.93 33.77
N LEU A 516 24.14 27.10 33.27
CA LEU A 516 24.06 27.45 31.86
C LEU A 516 25.43 27.90 31.34
N GLU A 517 25.94 27.27 30.29
CA GLU A 517 27.24 27.58 29.71
C GLU A 517 27.13 27.75 28.19
N THR A 518 27.66 28.85 27.65
CA THR A 518 27.80 29.07 26.19
C THR A 518 29.13 29.72 25.83
N GLU A 519 29.72 29.41 24.66
CA GLU A 519 31.04 29.93 24.26
C GLU A 519 31.00 31.24 23.50
N TYR A 520 29.97 31.52 22.69
CA TYR A 520 29.99 32.65 21.74
C TYR A 520 28.71 33.51 21.70
N ASN A 521 27.69 33.19 22.49
CA ASN A 521 26.38 33.84 22.38
C ASN A 521 25.79 34.23 23.74
N LYS A 522 24.57 34.77 23.72
CA LYS A 522 23.90 35.27 24.93
C LYS A 522 23.17 34.17 25.70
N ILE A 523 23.14 34.33 27.02
CA ILE A 523 22.26 33.58 27.93
C ILE A 523 21.15 34.53 28.40
N ARG A 524 19.89 34.09 28.32
CA ARG A 524 18.75 34.88 28.79
C ARG A 524 17.87 34.04 29.71
N LEU A 525 17.72 34.48 30.95
CA LEU A 525 16.72 33.94 31.89
C LEU A 525 15.51 34.84 31.90
N ARG A 526 14.39 34.37 31.36
CA ARG A 526 13.17 35.17 31.20
C ARG A 526 12.02 34.66 32.05
N LYS A 527 11.15 35.58 32.43
CA LYS A 527 9.84 35.28 33.00
C LYS A 527 8.89 34.84 31.90
N GLN A 528 8.14 33.76 32.09
CA GLN A 528 7.27 33.18 31.06
C GLN A 528 6.14 34.15 30.61
N GLY A 529 5.73 35.11 31.45
CA GLY A 529 4.74 36.14 31.11
C GLY A 529 5.20 37.24 30.13
N SER A 530 6.51 37.33 29.87
CA SER A 530 7.11 38.38 29.03
C SER A 530 6.85 38.24 27.51
N GLU A 531 6.39 37.07 27.03
CA GLU A 531 6.04 36.86 25.62
C GLU A 531 4.83 37.71 25.17
N ALA A 532 3.91 38.06 26.08
CA ALA A 532 2.70 38.84 25.75
C ALA A 532 2.98 40.35 25.54
N SER A 533 4.07 40.89 26.09
CA SER A 533 4.36 42.33 26.04
C SER A 533 5.04 42.80 24.75
N LYS A 534 5.57 41.88 23.91
CA LYS A 534 6.29 42.26 22.68
C LYS A 534 5.45 42.22 21.40
N ASN A 535 4.25 41.65 21.42
CA ASN A 535 3.34 41.62 20.27
C ASN A 535 2.31 42.76 20.24
N SER A 536 2.31 43.69 21.20
CA SER A 536 1.39 44.85 21.24
C SER A 536 2.05 46.18 20.85
N GLY A 537 3.22 46.14 20.21
CA GLY A 537 3.98 47.33 19.84
C GLY A 537 4.82 47.13 18.60
N ASN A 538 4.17 46.95 17.45
CA ASN A 538 4.60 47.48 16.16
C ASN A 538 3.47 47.41 15.14
#